data_AF-A0A2M8WMR2-F1
#
_entry.id   AF-A0A2M8WMR2-F1
#
_cell.length_a   1.000
_cell.length_b   1.000
_cell.length_c   1.000
_cell.angle_alpha   90.00
_cell.angle_beta   90.00
_cell.angle_gamma   90.00
#
_symmetry.space_group_name_H-M   'P 1'
#
loop_
_entity.id
_entity.type
_entity.pdbx_description
1 polymer ?
#
loop_
_entity_poly.entity_id
_entity_poly.type
_entity_poly.pdbx_seq_one_letter_code
_entity_poly.pdbx_strand_id
1 'polypeptide(L)'
;MLKGTCHCGAVGWTLGMMPRSVTTCNCTICRRYGAMWAYGYEGDDIEATGQTMTYRRDDSGDIDFHFCMNCGCVTHYVGCAADENGRKRAAVNVRMAAPASINALPIRHFEGYDSFKDLPRDGRTVRDMWF
;
A
#
# COMPACT_ATOMS: atom_id res chain seq x y z
N MET A 1 -6.39 12.71 7.88
CA MET A 1 -6.58 11.26 8.06
C MET A 1 -7.31 10.65 6.88
N LEU A 2 -6.67 9.67 6.23
CA LEU A 2 -7.26 8.83 5.19
C LEU A 2 -7.64 7.48 5.82
N LYS A 3 -8.68 6.82 5.32
CA LYS A 3 -9.10 5.49 5.80
C LYS A 3 -9.49 4.60 4.63
N GLY A 4 -9.30 3.30 4.80
CA GLY A 4 -9.75 2.30 3.84
C GLY A 4 -10.27 1.05 4.54
N THR A 5 -11.15 0.33 3.85
CA THR A 5 -11.72 -0.94 4.32
C THR A 5 -11.68 -1.95 3.19
N CYS A 6 -11.39 -3.21 3.51
CA CYS A 6 -11.54 -4.29 2.53
C CYS A 6 -13.00 -4.40 2.07
N HIS A 7 -13.24 -5.15 0.98
CA HIS A 7 -14.56 -5.24 0.37
C HIS A 7 -15.66 -5.72 1.36
N CYS A 8 -15.35 -6.69 2.21
CA CYS A 8 -16.32 -7.20 3.19
C CYS A 8 -16.38 -6.40 4.49
N GLY A 9 -15.57 -5.35 4.65
CA GLY A 9 -15.53 -4.49 5.84
C GLY A 9 -14.83 -5.10 7.06
N ALA A 10 -14.37 -6.35 7.02
CA ALA A 10 -13.78 -7.04 8.17
C ALA A 10 -12.37 -6.56 8.56
N VAL A 11 -11.66 -5.92 7.62
CA VAL A 11 -10.31 -5.38 7.82
C VAL A 11 -10.28 -3.94 7.33
N GLY A 12 -9.66 -3.06 8.10
CA GLY A 12 -9.51 -1.66 7.76
C GLY A 12 -8.13 -1.12 8.12
N TRP A 13 -7.85 0.09 7.65
CA TRP A 13 -6.69 0.86 8.08
C TRP A 13 -7.00 2.35 8.13
N THR A 14 -6.25 3.06 8.96
CA THR A 14 -6.16 4.53 8.97
C THR A 14 -4.74 4.95 8.58
N LEU A 15 -4.63 6.13 7.97
CA LEU A 15 -3.37 6.83 7.75
C LEU A 15 -3.56 8.26 8.29
N GLY A 16 -2.79 8.63 9.30
CA GLY A 16 -2.97 9.87 10.06
C GLY A 16 -2.95 11.13 9.18
N MET A 17 -2.15 11.11 8.11
CA MET A 17 -1.99 12.22 7.17
C MET A 17 -2.43 11.87 5.74
N MET A 18 -2.72 12.90 4.94
CA MET A 18 -2.97 12.72 3.51
C MET A 18 -1.63 12.48 2.80
N PRO A 19 -1.46 11.40 2.02
CA PRO A 19 -0.20 11.17 1.31
C PRO A 19 -0.03 12.20 0.19
N ARG A 20 1.21 12.55 -0.13
CA ARG A 20 1.51 13.46 -1.26
C ARG A 20 1.39 12.80 -2.62
N SER A 21 1.46 11.47 -2.66
CA SER A 21 1.41 10.64 -3.85
C SER A 21 1.19 9.18 -3.45
N VAL A 22 0.81 8.35 -4.40
CA VAL A 22 0.74 6.90 -4.24
C VAL A 22 1.73 6.22 -5.17
N THR A 23 2.31 5.10 -4.75
CA THR A 23 3.24 4.35 -5.59
C THR A 23 2.53 3.15 -6.21
N THR A 24 2.73 2.97 -7.51
CA THR A 24 2.45 1.72 -8.22
C THR A 24 3.77 1.06 -8.56
N CYS A 25 3.86 -0.25 -8.31
CA CYS A 25 5.07 -1.03 -8.56
C CYS A 25 4.74 -2.19 -9.50
N ASN A 26 5.62 -2.45 -10.46
CA ASN A 26 5.44 -3.51 -11.45
C ASN A 26 6.20 -4.82 -11.09
N CYS A 27 6.76 -4.94 -9.88
CA CYS A 27 7.45 -6.15 -9.46
C CYS A 27 6.54 -7.38 -9.54
N THR A 28 7.13 -8.57 -9.45
CA THR A 28 6.44 -9.84 -9.63
C THR A 28 5.14 -9.96 -8.82
N ILE A 29 5.10 -9.44 -7.59
CA ILE A 29 3.90 -9.49 -6.75
C ILE A 29 3.00 -8.25 -6.88
N CYS A 30 3.56 -7.04 -6.86
CA CYS A 30 2.77 -5.80 -6.85
C CYS A 30 1.92 -5.63 -8.12
N ARG A 31 2.44 -6.04 -9.29
CA ARG A 31 1.66 -6.00 -10.54
C ARG A 31 0.46 -6.95 -10.52
N ARG A 32 0.52 -8.03 -9.73
CA ARG A 32 -0.55 -9.03 -9.60
C ARG A 32 -1.59 -8.59 -8.57
N TYR A 33 -1.15 -7.96 -7.48
CA TYR A 33 -2.06 -7.34 -6.52
C TYR A 33 -2.74 -6.08 -7.06
N GLY A 34 -2.12 -5.40 -8.03
CA GLY A 34 -2.65 -4.15 -8.58
C GLY A 34 -2.80 -3.06 -7.53
N ALA A 35 -1.98 -3.10 -6.48
CA ALA A 35 -2.08 -2.21 -5.34
C ALA A 35 -1.49 -0.82 -5.63
N MET A 36 -2.00 0.19 -4.92
CA MET A 36 -1.46 1.55 -4.89
C MET A 36 -1.07 1.88 -3.47
N TRP A 37 0.21 2.10 -3.23
CA TRP A 37 0.77 2.19 -1.87
C TRP A 37 0.91 3.64 -1.40
N ALA A 38 0.38 3.93 -0.22
CA ALA A 38 0.71 5.12 0.56
C ALA A 38 1.48 4.71 1.81
N TYR A 39 2.56 5.42 2.13
CA TYR A 39 3.58 4.99 3.10
C TYR A 39 3.43 5.70 4.44
N GLY A 40 3.86 5.03 5.50
CA GLY A 40 3.97 5.55 6.85
C GLY A 40 4.76 4.57 7.73
N TYR A 41 4.50 4.62 9.03
CA TYR A 41 5.02 3.67 10.01
C TYR A 41 3.87 2.99 10.76
N GLU A 42 4.01 1.68 10.98
CA GLU A 42 3.04 0.90 11.77
C GLU A 42 3.05 1.38 13.23
N GLY A 43 1.87 1.66 13.77
CA GLY A 43 1.69 2.14 15.15
C GLY A 43 1.92 3.63 15.34
N ASP A 44 2.41 4.33 14.31
CA ASP A 44 2.58 5.79 14.30
C ASP A 44 1.59 6.44 13.33
N ASP A 45 1.89 6.38 12.02
CA ASP A 45 1.07 6.99 10.98
C ASP A 45 -0.06 6.06 10.55
N ILE A 46 0.16 4.74 10.64
CA ILE A 46 -0.72 3.70 10.12
C ILE A 46 -1.20 2.81 11.26
N GLU A 47 -2.52 2.69 11.39
CA GLU A 47 -3.16 1.68 12.23
C GLU A 47 -3.98 0.75 11.36
N ALA A 48 -3.73 -0.56 11.46
CA ALA A 48 -4.56 -1.59 10.85
C ALA A 48 -5.51 -2.20 11.88
N THR A 49 -6.71 -2.59 11.43
CA THR A 49 -7.75 -3.18 12.27
C THR A 49 -8.32 -4.43 11.61
N GLY A 50 -8.80 -5.37 12.42
CA GLY A 50 -9.31 -6.66 11.96
C GLY A 50 -8.21 -7.70 11.73
N GLN A 51 -8.62 -8.96 11.55
CA GLN A 51 -7.69 -10.08 11.37
C GLN A 51 -7.27 -10.24 9.90
N THR A 52 -5.97 -10.43 9.69
CA THR A 52 -5.37 -10.64 8.37
C THR A 52 -4.50 -11.89 8.36
N MET A 53 -4.33 -12.49 7.19
CA MET A 53 -3.22 -13.41 6.93
C MET A 53 -2.07 -12.65 6.27
N THR A 54 -0.86 -13.17 6.44
CA THR A 54 0.36 -12.60 5.85
C THR A 54 0.92 -13.51 4.77
N TYR A 55 1.56 -12.89 3.78
CA TYR A 55 2.38 -13.57 2.79
C TYR A 55 3.70 -12.80 2.63
N ARG A 56 4.81 -13.54 2.71
CA ARG A 56 6.16 -13.04 2.47
C ARG A 56 6.75 -13.76 1.26
N ARG A 57 7.46 -13.03 0.41
CA ARG A 57 8.16 -13.63 -0.72
C ARG A 57 9.47 -14.28 -0.26
N ASP A 58 9.82 -15.38 -0.90
CA ASP A 58 11.08 -16.10 -0.62
C ASP A 58 12.31 -15.40 -1.23
N ASP A 59 12.12 -14.57 -2.26
CA ASP A 59 13.19 -14.12 -3.17
C ASP A 59 13.92 -12.84 -2.73
N SER A 60 13.37 -12.04 -1.82
CA SER A 60 13.94 -10.79 -1.26
C SER A 60 13.00 -10.20 -0.19
N GLY A 61 12.37 -11.04 0.63
CA GLY A 61 11.17 -10.71 1.41
C GLY A 61 11.40 -9.86 2.66
N ASP A 62 11.66 -8.57 2.48
CA ASP A 62 11.77 -7.61 3.60
C ASP A 62 10.42 -6.98 4.01
N ILE A 63 9.32 -7.47 3.45
CA ILE A 63 7.95 -7.02 3.79
C ILE A 63 6.97 -8.19 3.88
N ASP A 64 6.04 -8.11 4.83
CA ASP A 64 4.87 -8.96 4.96
C ASP A 64 3.67 -8.29 4.30
N PHE A 65 3.08 -8.92 3.29
CA PHE A 65 1.81 -8.46 2.71
C PHE A 65 0.65 -9.01 3.52
N HIS A 66 -0.21 -8.12 4.01
CA HIS A 66 -1.42 -8.47 4.75
C HIS A 66 -2.63 -8.49 3.83
N PHE A 67 -3.48 -9.51 3.97
CA PHE A 67 -4.71 -9.62 3.22
C PHE A 67 -5.87 -10.15 4.08
N CYS A 68 -7.08 -9.73 3.72
CA CYS A 68 -8.30 -10.17 4.38
C CYS A 68 -8.60 -11.64 4.06
N MET A 69 -8.76 -12.48 5.08
CA MET A 69 -9.11 -13.90 4.91
C MET A 69 -10.48 -14.12 4.29
N ASN A 70 -11.39 -13.16 4.42
CA ASN A 70 -12.78 -13.32 3.97
C ASN A 70 -12.99 -12.91 2.51
N CYS A 71 -12.31 -11.85 2.04
CA CYS A 71 -12.51 -11.34 0.67
C CYS A 71 -11.22 -11.27 -0.17
N GLY A 72 -10.07 -11.65 0.38
CA GLY A 72 -8.78 -11.69 -0.35
C GLY A 72 -8.16 -10.31 -0.65
N CYS A 73 -8.78 -9.20 -0.27
CA CYS A 73 -8.20 -7.87 -0.51
C CYS A 73 -6.86 -7.74 0.22
N VAL A 74 -5.81 -7.38 -0.53
CA VAL A 74 -4.52 -6.99 0.03
C VAL A 74 -4.64 -5.59 0.63
N THR A 75 -4.44 -5.50 1.94
CA THR A 75 -4.80 -4.32 2.72
C THR A 75 -3.63 -3.39 2.94
N HIS A 76 -2.50 -3.93 3.38
CA HIS A 76 -1.28 -3.20 3.67
C HIS A 76 -0.09 -4.16 3.58
N TYR A 77 1.13 -3.63 3.69
CA TYR A 77 2.29 -4.42 4.04
C TYR A 77 3.07 -3.76 5.16
N VAL A 78 3.85 -4.57 5.90
CA VAL A 78 4.73 -4.12 6.98
C VAL A 78 6.14 -4.61 6.72
N GLY A 79 7.13 -3.75 6.93
CA GLY A 79 8.54 -4.08 6.86
C GLY A 79 8.98 -5.04 7.95
N CYS A 80 9.80 -6.01 7.58
CA CYS A 80 10.34 -7.01 8.50
C CYS A 80 11.34 -6.38 9.49
N ALA A 81 12.10 -5.38 9.05
CA ALA A 81 13.09 -4.67 9.84
C ALA A 81 12.55 -3.35 10.39
N ALA A 82 12.92 -3.05 11.63
CA ALA A 82 12.72 -1.75 12.23
C ALA A 82 13.85 -0.78 11.82
N ASP A 83 13.54 0.51 11.78
CA ASP A 83 14.55 1.56 11.67
C ASP A 83 15.31 1.77 13.00
N GLU A 84 16.25 2.71 13.01
CA GLU A 84 17.08 3.05 14.19
C GLU A 84 16.25 3.45 15.42
N ASN A 85 15.01 3.90 15.24
CA ASN A 85 14.10 4.27 16.31
C ASN A 85 13.12 3.14 16.68
N GLY A 86 13.33 1.93 16.16
CA GLY A 86 12.47 0.77 16.43
C GLY A 86 11.16 0.75 15.62
N ARG A 87 10.99 1.64 14.64
CA ARG A 87 9.73 1.76 13.88
C ARG A 87 9.76 0.92 12.62
N LYS A 88 8.66 0.25 12.29
CA LYS A 88 8.52 -0.53 11.05
C LYS A 88 7.88 0.30 9.96
N ARG A 89 8.53 0.38 8.79
CA ARG A 89 7.93 1.00 7.60
C ARG A 89 6.72 0.18 7.19
N ALA A 90 5.62 0.86 6.89
CA ALA A 90 4.41 0.22 6.40
C ALA A 90 3.85 0.99 5.21
N ALA A 91 2.99 0.33 4.43
CA ALA A 91 2.20 1.01 3.43
C ALA A 91 0.81 0.41 3.32
N VAL A 92 -0.18 1.26 3.10
CA VAL A 92 -1.59 0.90 2.93
C VAL A 92 -1.98 0.92 1.46
N ASN A 93 -2.82 -0.05 1.06
CA ASN A 93 -3.39 -0.08 -0.29
C ASN A 93 -4.54 0.92 -0.37
N VAL A 94 -4.28 2.08 -0.98
CA VAL A 94 -5.25 3.18 -1.04
C VAL A 94 -6.49 2.85 -1.85
N ARG A 95 -6.47 1.76 -2.64
CA ARG A 95 -7.63 1.32 -3.42
C ARG A 95 -8.84 0.94 -2.58
N MET A 96 -8.65 0.75 -1.28
CA MET A 96 -9.69 0.47 -0.30
C MET A 96 -10.31 1.73 0.31
N ALA A 97 -9.78 2.91 0.00
CA ALA A 97 -10.36 4.19 0.42
C ALA A 97 -11.50 4.61 -0.50
N ALA A 98 -12.33 5.53 -0.03
CA ALA A 98 -13.36 6.16 -0.86
C ALA A 98 -12.70 6.85 -2.08
N PRO A 99 -13.18 6.63 -3.32
CA PRO A 99 -12.48 7.14 -4.50
C PRO A 99 -12.32 8.66 -4.55
N ALA A 100 -13.33 9.40 -4.07
CA ALA A 100 -13.27 10.86 -3.97
C ALA A 100 -12.13 11.36 -3.09
N SER A 101 -11.69 10.56 -2.11
CA SER A 101 -10.59 10.92 -1.22
C SER A 101 -9.21 10.75 -1.86
N ILE A 102 -9.09 9.99 -2.95
CA ILE A 102 -7.78 9.62 -3.52
C ILE A 102 -7.60 10.00 -4.99
N ASN A 103 -8.67 10.38 -5.69
CA ASN A 103 -8.66 10.58 -7.15
C ASN A 103 -7.57 11.57 -7.64
N ALA A 104 -7.32 12.64 -6.89
CA ALA A 104 -6.35 13.67 -7.24
C ALA A 104 -4.91 13.34 -6.82
N LEU A 105 -4.68 12.20 -6.15
CA LEU A 105 -3.35 11.82 -5.70
C LEU A 105 -2.46 11.50 -6.93
N PRO A 106 -1.30 12.14 -7.06
CA PRO A 106 -0.34 11.79 -8.10
C PRO A 106 0.15 10.35 -7.96
N ILE A 107 0.32 9.67 -9.09
CA ILE A 107 0.93 8.35 -9.15
C ILE A 107 2.45 8.49 -9.32
N ARG A 108 3.21 7.74 -8.52
CA ARG A 108 4.63 7.46 -8.77
C ARG A 108 4.76 6.03 -9.26
N HIS A 109 5.58 5.85 -10.29
CA HIS A 109 5.87 4.54 -10.83
C HIS A 109 7.22 4.07 -10.31
N PHE A 110 7.23 2.87 -9.72
CA PHE A 110 8.45 2.18 -9.33
C PHE A 110 8.63 0.95 -10.23
N GLU A 111 9.76 0.90 -10.91
CA GLU A 111 10.18 -0.22 -11.74
C GLU A 111 10.87 -1.24 -10.84
N GLY A 112 10.11 -2.20 -10.33
CA GLY A 112 10.58 -3.26 -9.43
C GLY A 112 10.68 -4.62 -10.10
N TYR A 113 10.61 -4.70 -11.44
CA TYR A 113 10.77 -5.96 -12.16
C TYR A 113 12.22 -6.23 -12.54
N ASP A 114 12.97 -5.22 -12.99
CA ASP A 114 14.35 -5.39 -13.47
C ASP A 114 15.31 -4.40 -12.78
N SER A 115 15.03 -3.11 -12.90
CA SER A 115 15.97 -2.04 -12.56
C SER A 115 15.92 -1.57 -11.10
N PHE A 116 14.82 -1.83 -10.39
CA PHE A 116 14.58 -1.42 -9.00
C PHE A 116 14.73 0.11 -8.78
N LYS A 117 14.14 0.90 -9.67
CA LYS A 117 14.26 2.38 -9.67
C LYS A 117 12.92 3.08 -9.75
N ASP A 118 12.89 4.30 -9.21
CA ASP A 118 11.81 5.25 -9.49
C ASP A 118 11.85 5.67 -10.96
N LEU A 119 10.70 5.65 -11.62
CA LEU A 119 10.53 6.16 -12.98
C LEU A 119 10.17 7.66 -12.97
N PRO A 120 10.43 8.38 -14.07
CA PRO A 120 9.97 9.76 -14.23
C PRO A 120 8.47 9.89 -14.01
N ARG A 121 8.04 11.03 -13.45
CA ARG A 121 6.62 11.34 -13.28
C ARG A 121 5.98 11.60 -14.64
N ASP A 122 4.83 10.98 -14.88
CA ASP A 122 4.06 11.11 -16.13
C ASP A 122 2.85 12.05 -15.99
N GLY A 123 2.67 12.67 -14.82
CA GLY A 123 1.57 13.58 -14.52
C GLY A 123 0.25 12.89 -14.20
N ARG A 124 0.19 11.55 -14.22
CA ARG A 124 -1.03 10.81 -13.92
C ARG A 124 -1.38 10.84 -12.44
N THR A 125 -2.67 10.76 -12.20
CA THR A 125 -3.30 10.67 -10.89
C THR A 125 -4.07 9.36 -10.78
N VAL A 126 -4.54 9.04 -9.57
CA VAL A 126 -5.41 7.87 -9.35
C VAL A 126 -6.65 7.93 -10.24
N ARG A 127 -7.14 9.13 -10.58
CA ARG A 127 -8.28 9.31 -11.47
C ARG A 127 -8.08 8.62 -12.81
N ASP A 128 -6.91 8.81 -13.41
CA ASP A 128 -6.58 8.34 -14.77
C ASP A 128 -6.48 6.81 -14.89
N MET A 129 -6.52 6.07 -13.78
CA MET A 129 -6.56 4.60 -13.78
C MET A 129 -7.98 4.02 -13.79
N TRP A 130 -9.00 4.76 -13.35
CA TRP A 130 -10.33 4.21 -13.03
C TRP A 130 -11.50 5.02 -13.57
N PHE A 131 -11.30 6.31 -13.83
CA PHE A 131 -12.36 7.29 -14.14
C PHE A 131 -12.03 8.04 -15.43
#